data_AF-A0A4Q5Z6F0-F1
#
_entry.id   AF-A0A4Q5Z6F0-F1
#
_cell.length_a   1.000
_cell.length_b   1.000
_cell.length_c   1.000
_cell.angle_alpha   90.00
_cell.angle_beta   90.00
_cell.angle_gamma   90.00
#
_symmetry.space_group_name_H-M   'P 1'
#
loop_
_entity.id
_entity.type
_entity.pdbx_description
1 polymer ?
#
loop_
_entity_poly.entity_id
_entity_poly.type
_entity_poly.pdbx_seq_one_letter_code
_entity_poly.pdbx_strand_id
1 'polypeptide(L)'
;MALLEKHLFVKESTIPGAGKGLFTKVEISKGERVVEYKGRRTVWKEVKNDSTNYYIYTINRNNVIDAQKTLSALARYANDAKGLTRVKGLSNNAVYVNEGNRAFIETTKTIPAGGEILVDYTKEYWDVMKENMKADGRWPIKKEQAKKTATKKKAIVKKNTSAKKAA
;
A
#
# COMPACT_ATOMS: atom_id res chain seq x y z
N MET A 1 12.18 -20.16 6.01
CA MET A 1 10.84 -20.13 5.41
C MET A 1 10.92 -19.51 4.02
N ALA A 2 10.24 -20.09 3.02
CA ALA A 2 10.15 -19.51 1.69
C ALA A 2 9.04 -18.44 1.66
N LEU A 3 9.31 -17.31 1.01
CA LEU A 3 8.32 -16.25 0.78
C LEU A 3 7.52 -16.53 -0.50
N LEU A 4 6.35 -15.90 -0.63
CA LEU A 4 5.41 -16.14 -1.72
C LEU A 4 5.58 -15.17 -2.91
N GLU A 5 6.69 -14.43 -2.98
CA GLU A 5 6.92 -13.35 -3.97
C GLU A 5 6.59 -13.74 -5.43
N LYS A 6 6.88 -14.97 -5.85
CA LYS A 6 6.58 -15.48 -7.21
C LYS A 6 5.09 -15.55 -7.54
N HIS A 7 4.25 -15.67 -6.52
CA HIS A 7 2.80 -15.72 -6.64
C HIS A 7 2.14 -14.34 -6.50
N LEU A 8 2.92 -13.30 -6.19
CA LEU A 8 2.38 -11.96 -6.02
C LEU A 8 2.41 -11.18 -7.33
N PHE A 9 1.53 -10.20 -7.44
CA PHE A 9 1.50 -9.26 -8.54
C PHE A 9 0.91 -7.92 -8.12
N VAL A 10 1.16 -6.90 -8.94
CA VAL A 10 0.75 -5.52 -8.67
C VAL A 10 -0.25 -5.08 -9.74
N LYS A 11 -1.39 -4.53 -9.32
CA LYS A 11 -2.37 -3.88 -10.20
C LYS A 11 -3.00 -2.67 -9.50
N GLU A 12 -3.97 -2.00 -10.13
CA GLU A 12 -4.73 -0.95 -9.45
C GLU A 12 -5.46 -1.50 -8.22
N SER A 13 -5.39 -0.79 -7.09
CA SER A 13 -6.01 -1.18 -5.84
C SER A 13 -7.53 -1.17 -5.93
N THR A 14 -8.18 -2.04 -5.15
CA THR A 14 -9.63 -2.01 -4.94
C THR A 14 -10.07 -0.81 -4.09
N ILE A 15 -9.14 -0.14 -3.41
CA ILE A 15 -9.40 1.07 -2.63
C ILE A 15 -9.34 2.30 -3.57
N PRO A 16 -10.45 3.06 -3.73
CA PRO A 16 -10.48 4.23 -4.58
C PRO A 16 -9.43 5.27 -4.16
N GLY A 17 -8.54 5.62 -5.09
CA GLY A 17 -7.51 6.64 -4.88
C GLY A 17 -6.23 6.16 -4.18
N ALA A 18 -6.13 4.88 -3.78
CA ALA A 18 -4.91 4.34 -3.15
C ALA A 18 -3.76 4.07 -4.14
N GLY A 19 -4.04 4.05 -5.45
CA GLY A 19 -3.04 3.82 -6.48
C GLY A 19 -2.87 2.33 -6.78
N LYS A 20 -1.65 1.81 -6.68
CA LYS A 20 -1.34 0.39 -6.92
C LYS A 20 -1.57 -0.42 -5.64
N GLY A 21 -2.04 -1.66 -5.78
CA GLY A 21 -2.25 -2.63 -4.71
C GLY A 21 -1.43 -3.90 -4.94
N LEU A 22 -1.19 -4.66 -3.86
CA LEU A 22 -0.52 -5.96 -3.89
C LEU A 22 -1.56 -7.10 -3.87
N PHE A 23 -1.43 -8.05 -4.78
CA PHE A 23 -2.38 -9.14 -4.97
C PHE A 23 -1.66 -10.50 -5.04
N THR A 24 -2.40 -11.58 -4.81
CA THR A 24 -1.90 -12.96 -4.91
C THR A 24 -2.56 -13.73 -6.06
N LYS A 25 -1.79 -14.58 -6.76
CA LYS A 25 -2.28 -15.50 -7.81
C LYS A 25 -2.86 -16.79 -7.23
N VAL A 26 -2.54 -17.10 -5.98
CA VAL A 26 -2.91 -18.34 -5.29
C VAL A 26 -3.61 -18.00 -3.98
N GLU A 27 -4.35 -18.96 -3.42
CA GLU A 27 -4.83 -18.84 -2.06
C GLU A 27 -3.63 -18.79 -1.08
N ILE A 28 -3.73 -17.93 -0.08
CA ILE A 28 -2.76 -17.84 1.02
C ILE A 28 -3.50 -18.11 2.32
N SER A 29 -3.09 -19.12 3.06
CA SER A 29 -3.72 -19.48 4.34
C SER A 29 -3.48 -18.40 5.40
N LYS A 30 -4.31 -18.38 6.44
CA LYS A 30 -4.06 -17.55 7.63
C LYS A 30 -2.73 -17.94 8.30
N GLY A 31 -1.97 -16.94 8.75
CA GLY A 31 -0.71 -17.12 9.48
C GLY A 31 0.50 -17.33 8.57
N GLU A 32 0.33 -17.24 7.26
CA GLU A 32 1.44 -17.38 6.32
C GLU A 32 2.23 -16.09 6.16
N ARG A 33 3.55 -16.23 6.08
CA ARG A 33 4.46 -15.13 5.78
C ARG A 33 4.58 -14.92 4.28
N VAL A 34 4.09 -13.77 3.82
CA VAL A 34 3.85 -13.49 2.40
C VAL A 34 5.09 -12.92 1.72
N VAL A 35 5.60 -11.81 2.24
CA VAL A 35 6.68 -11.03 1.59
C VAL A 35 7.40 -10.17 2.62
N GLU A 36 8.67 -9.87 2.35
CA GLU A 36 9.46 -8.95 3.16
C GLU A 36 9.29 -7.50 2.68
N TYR A 37 9.20 -6.57 3.64
CA TYR A 37 9.27 -5.14 3.36
C TYR A 37 10.72 -4.72 3.13
N LYS A 38 11.12 -4.64 1.87
CA LYS A 38 12.49 -4.33 1.43
C LYS A 38 12.60 -2.88 0.96
N GLY A 39 13.77 -2.28 1.20
CA GLY A 39 14.10 -0.92 0.82
C GLY A 39 15.52 -0.54 1.20
N ARG A 40 15.91 0.70 0.93
CA ARG A 40 17.17 1.26 1.39
C ARG A 40 17.18 1.31 2.93
N ARG A 41 18.24 0.82 3.56
CA ARG A 41 18.41 0.93 5.02
C ARG A 41 18.87 2.33 5.40
N THR A 42 18.27 2.87 6.46
CA THR A 42 18.60 4.19 7.01
C THR A 42 18.25 4.25 8.51
N VAL A 43 18.33 5.44 9.12
CA VAL A 43 17.98 5.70 10.51
C VAL A 43 16.91 6.78 10.61
N TRP A 44 16.18 6.82 11.72
CA TRP A 44 15.05 7.74 11.90
C TRP A 44 15.45 9.21 11.74
N LYS A 45 16.66 9.58 12.19
CA LYS A 45 17.18 10.95 12.09
C LYS A 45 17.19 11.50 10.65
N GLU A 46 17.42 10.64 9.66
CA GLU A 46 17.53 11.02 8.25
C GLU A 46 16.16 11.20 7.57
N VAL A 47 15.11 10.54 8.07
CA VAL A 47 13.80 10.51 7.40
C VAL A 47 12.68 11.20 8.17
N LYS A 48 12.89 11.54 9.45
CA LYS A 48 11.85 12.12 10.33
C LYS A 48 11.21 13.41 9.79
N ASN A 49 11.90 14.12 8.90
CA ASN A 49 11.43 15.37 8.30
C ASN A 49 10.89 15.18 6.86
N ASP A 50 10.93 13.96 6.30
CA ASP A 50 10.38 13.64 4.98
C ASP A 50 8.91 13.22 5.11
N SER A 51 8.04 14.20 5.37
CA SER A 51 6.59 14.00 5.48
C SER A 51 5.92 13.59 4.16
N THR A 52 6.66 13.64 3.04
CA THR A 52 6.17 13.27 1.71
C THR A 52 6.38 11.80 1.35
N ASN A 53 7.22 11.09 2.12
CA ASN A 53 7.56 9.70 1.85
C ASN A 53 6.68 8.73 2.64
N TYR A 54 5.64 8.22 1.97
CA TYR A 54 4.72 7.23 2.53
C TYR A 54 5.30 5.81 2.63
N TYR A 55 6.55 5.58 2.21
CA TYR A 55 7.20 4.27 2.12
C TYR A 55 8.29 4.06 3.18
N ILE A 56 8.25 4.86 4.24
CA ILE A 56 9.10 4.71 5.41
C ILE A 56 8.48 3.68 6.36
N TYR A 57 9.22 2.60 6.62
CA TYR A 57 8.89 1.62 7.64
C TYR A 57 9.95 1.65 8.75
N THR A 58 9.54 1.97 9.97
CA THR A 58 10.45 2.07 11.12
C THR A 58 10.36 0.82 11.98
N ILE A 59 11.44 0.01 12.00
CA ILE A 59 11.56 -1.11 12.95
C ILE A 59 11.99 -0.57 14.31
N ASN A 60 13.02 0.27 14.32
CA ASN A 60 13.45 1.07 15.47
C ASN A 60 14.22 2.31 14.99
N ARG A 61 14.64 3.19 15.91
CA ARG A 61 15.30 4.46 15.57
C ARG A 61 16.59 4.30 14.74
N ASN A 62 17.28 3.18 14.89
CA ASN A 62 18.53 2.86 14.20
C ASN A 62 18.34 1.89 13.03
N ASN A 63 17.10 1.49 12.74
CA ASN A 63 16.77 0.56 11.67
C ASN A 63 15.44 0.97 11.02
N VAL A 64 15.58 1.76 9.96
CA VAL A 64 14.48 2.23 9.13
C VAL A 64 14.68 1.70 7.71
N ILE A 65 13.56 1.36 7.06
CA ILE A 65 13.51 0.92 5.68
C ILE A 65 12.79 1.98 4.86
N ASP A 66 13.47 2.52 3.86
CA ASP A 66 12.90 3.42 2.87
C ASP A 66 12.69 2.69 1.56
N ALA A 67 11.42 2.36 1.26
CA ALA A 67 11.04 1.64 0.05
C ALA A 67 10.61 2.57 -1.10
N GLN A 68 10.78 3.90 -0.99
CA GLN A 68 10.27 4.85 -1.98
C GLN A 68 10.81 4.57 -3.38
N LYS A 69 12.12 4.38 -3.50
CA LYS A 69 12.82 4.13 -4.78
C LYS A 69 12.98 2.65 -5.12
N THR A 70 12.61 1.75 -4.22
CA THR A 70 12.76 0.29 -4.40
C THR A 70 11.53 -0.30 -5.08
N LEU A 71 11.28 0.09 -6.34
CA LEU A 71 10.05 -0.24 -7.06
C LEU A 71 9.80 -1.74 -7.27
N SER A 72 10.86 -2.55 -7.22
CA SER A 72 10.81 -4.02 -7.30
C SER A 72 10.36 -4.69 -6.00
N ALA A 73 10.42 -4.00 -4.85
CA ALA A 73 9.98 -4.56 -3.57
C ALA A 73 8.45 -4.56 -3.51
N LEU A 74 7.85 -5.75 -3.58
CA LEU A 74 6.40 -5.89 -3.73
C LEU A 74 5.59 -5.43 -2.51
N ALA A 75 6.14 -5.61 -1.30
CA ALA A 75 5.46 -5.24 -0.06
C ALA A 75 5.08 -3.75 0.02
N ARG A 76 5.81 -2.85 -0.67
CA ARG A 76 5.52 -1.41 -0.71
C ARG A 76 4.14 -1.08 -1.31
N TYR A 77 3.54 -2.01 -2.05
CA TYR A 77 2.25 -1.82 -2.72
C TYR A 77 1.07 -2.33 -1.90
N ALA A 78 1.28 -2.93 -0.73
CA ALA A 78 0.19 -3.36 0.14
C ALA A 78 -0.46 -2.13 0.79
N ASN A 79 -1.78 -1.98 0.63
CA ASN A 79 -2.55 -0.84 1.14
C ASN A 79 -3.27 -1.18 2.45
N ASP A 80 -3.81 -0.17 3.13
CA ASP A 80 -4.64 -0.34 4.32
C ASP A 80 -6.10 0.08 4.04
N ALA A 81 -7.03 -0.85 4.23
CA ALA A 81 -8.46 -0.66 4.00
C ALA A 81 -9.16 0.19 5.08
N LYS A 82 -8.50 0.45 6.21
CA LYS A 82 -9.02 1.29 7.31
C LYS A 82 -8.62 2.77 7.18
N GLY A 83 -7.90 3.13 6.11
CA GLY A 83 -7.35 4.46 5.88
C GLY A 83 -8.37 5.57 5.59
N LEU A 84 -7.94 6.57 4.82
CA LEU A 84 -8.72 7.80 4.56
C LEU A 84 -10.07 7.52 3.86
N THR A 85 -10.12 6.50 3.01
CA THR A 85 -11.33 6.03 2.34
C THR A 85 -11.67 4.63 2.83
N ARG A 86 -12.88 4.44 3.35
CA ARG A 86 -13.38 3.12 3.76
C ARG A 86 -14.35 2.58 2.73
N VAL A 87 -14.12 1.34 2.28
CA VAL A 87 -14.98 0.63 1.34
C VAL A 87 -15.78 -0.42 2.10
N LYS A 88 -17.11 -0.40 1.97
CA LYS A 88 -17.97 -1.40 2.62
C LYS A 88 -17.59 -2.80 2.14
N GLY A 89 -17.39 -3.73 3.09
CA GLY A 89 -17.01 -5.11 2.81
C GLY A 89 -15.50 -5.35 2.66
N LEU A 90 -14.68 -4.29 2.65
CA LEU A 90 -13.22 -4.42 2.62
C LEU A 90 -12.66 -4.29 4.04
N SER A 91 -11.75 -5.20 4.42
CA SER A 91 -11.06 -5.16 5.71
C SER A 91 -9.64 -5.68 5.56
N ASN A 92 -8.75 -5.25 6.45
CA ASN A 92 -7.37 -5.76 6.47
C ASN A 92 -7.37 -7.27 6.73
N ASN A 93 -6.49 -7.96 6.02
CA ASN A 93 -6.31 -9.41 6.04
C ASN A 93 -4.84 -9.80 6.30
N ALA A 94 -3.98 -8.82 6.58
CA ALA A 94 -2.58 -9.01 6.90
C ALA A 94 -2.08 -7.95 7.89
N VAL A 95 -0.92 -8.18 8.49
CA VAL A 95 -0.21 -7.29 9.42
C VAL A 95 1.27 -7.27 9.12
N TYR A 96 1.96 -6.24 9.59
CA TYR A 96 3.41 -6.24 9.62
C TYR A 96 3.94 -6.97 10.86
N VAL A 97 4.95 -7.81 10.66
CA VAL A 97 5.65 -8.55 11.72
C VAL A 97 7.13 -8.27 11.61
N ASN A 98 7.73 -7.79 12.70
CA ASN A 98 9.16 -7.56 12.79
C ASN A 98 9.86 -8.81 13.33
N GLU A 99 10.93 -9.23 12.66
CA GLU A 99 11.80 -10.30 13.12
C GLU A 99 13.26 -9.84 13.00
N GLY A 100 13.89 -9.61 14.14
CA GLY A 100 15.22 -9.01 14.21
C GLY A 100 15.25 -7.64 13.53
N ASN A 101 16.09 -7.52 12.49
CA ASN A 101 16.23 -6.29 11.70
C ASN A 101 15.37 -6.26 10.43
N ARG A 102 14.42 -7.19 10.26
CA ARG A 102 13.58 -7.33 9.06
C ARG A 102 12.11 -7.14 9.41
N ALA A 103 11.32 -6.79 8.41
CA ALA A 103 9.89 -6.61 8.51
C ALA A 103 9.21 -7.43 7.42
N PHE A 104 8.14 -8.13 7.77
CA PHE A 104 7.40 -9.01 6.88
C PHE A 104 5.91 -8.70 6.92
N ILE A 105 5.21 -9.09 5.87
CA ILE A 105 3.75 -9.14 5.85
C ILE A 105 3.32 -10.57 6.16
N GLU A 106 2.47 -10.72 7.17
CA GLU A 106 1.85 -11.99 7.54
C GLU A 106 0.33 -11.91 7.46
N THR A 107 -0.32 -12.95 6.95
CA THR A 107 -1.78 -12.98 6.83
C THR A 107 -2.44 -13.21 8.19
N THR A 108 -3.51 -12.46 8.47
CA THR A 108 -4.35 -12.66 9.66
C THR A 108 -5.63 -13.43 9.35
N LYS A 109 -5.93 -13.62 8.05
CA LYS A 109 -7.06 -14.36 7.50
C LYS A 109 -6.63 -15.03 6.20
N THR A 110 -7.33 -16.07 5.78
CA THR A 110 -7.14 -16.65 4.45
C THR A 110 -7.44 -15.61 3.38
N ILE A 111 -6.58 -15.50 2.37
CA ILE A 111 -6.74 -14.60 1.23
C ILE A 111 -6.93 -15.46 -0.02
N PRO A 112 -8.09 -15.38 -0.71
CA PRO A 112 -8.33 -16.18 -1.90
C PRO A 112 -7.42 -15.75 -3.05
N ALA A 113 -7.23 -16.63 -4.03
CA ALA A 113 -6.57 -16.29 -5.28
C ALA A 113 -7.25 -15.05 -5.94
N GLY A 114 -6.44 -14.11 -6.39
CA GLY A 114 -6.89 -12.81 -6.92
C GLY A 114 -7.22 -11.75 -5.86
N GLY A 115 -7.18 -12.10 -4.57
CA GLY A 115 -7.41 -11.17 -3.45
C GLY A 115 -6.31 -10.12 -3.29
N GLU A 116 -6.70 -8.92 -2.83
CA GLU A 116 -5.76 -7.86 -2.42
C GLU A 116 -5.24 -8.15 -1.02
N ILE A 117 -3.93 -8.02 -0.84
CA ILE A 117 -3.27 -8.07 0.46
C ILE A 117 -3.37 -6.68 1.08
N LEU A 118 -4.12 -6.60 2.17
CA LEU A 118 -4.48 -5.38 2.87
C LEU A 118 -3.94 -5.43 4.28
N VAL A 119 -2.98 -4.55 4.57
CA VAL A 119 -2.21 -4.55 5.81
C VAL A 119 -2.69 -3.44 6.76
N ASP A 120 -2.58 -3.67 8.06
CA ASP A 120 -2.84 -2.62 9.05
C ASP A 120 -1.63 -1.69 9.17
N TYR A 121 -1.80 -0.41 8.80
CA TYR A 121 -0.77 0.60 8.95
C TYR A 121 -0.70 1.18 10.37
N THR A 122 -1.60 0.77 11.27
CA THR A 122 -1.83 1.34 12.62
C THR A 122 -2.62 2.65 12.61
N LYS A 123 -3.25 2.94 13.75
CA LYS A 123 -4.04 4.16 13.95
C LYS A 123 -3.13 5.39 13.97
N GLU A 124 -1.98 5.26 14.60
CA GLU A 124 -0.97 6.30 14.81
C GLU A 124 -0.46 6.84 13.47
N TYR A 125 -0.19 5.95 12.51
CA TYR A 125 0.16 6.34 11.14
C TYR A 125 -0.92 7.22 10.50
N TRP A 126 -2.19 6.79 10.58
CA TRP A 126 -3.30 7.51 9.98
C TRP A 126 -3.61 8.84 10.67
N ASP A 127 -3.35 8.95 11.97
CA ASP A 127 -3.51 10.20 12.71
C ASP A 127 -2.48 11.23 12.25
N VAL A 128 -1.19 10.85 12.18
CA VAL A 128 -0.12 11.71 11.63
C VAL A 128 -0.44 12.13 10.19
N MET A 129 -0.88 11.19 9.36
CA MET A 129 -1.26 11.47 7.98
C MET A 129 -2.41 12.50 7.88
N LYS A 130 -3.44 12.38 8.73
CA LYS A 130 -4.53 13.36 8.75
C LYS A 130 -4.07 14.73 9.25
N GLU A 131 -3.19 14.78 10.24
CA GLU A 131 -2.62 16.03 10.73
C GLU A 131 -1.83 16.75 9.65
N ASN A 132 -0.94 16.04 8.95
CA ASN A 132 -0.20 16.58 7.80
C ASN A 132 -1.14 17.08 6.70
N MET A 133 -2.19 16.32 6.37
CA MET A 133 -3.18 16.74 5.37
C MET A 133 -4.00 17.95 5.81
N LYS A 134 -4.28 18.11 7.11
CA LYS A 134 -4.95 19.30 7.66
C LYS A 134 -4.04 20.52 7.53
N ALA A 135 -2.77 20.39 7.91
CA ALA A 135 -1.78 21.46 7.79
C ALA A 135 -1.64 21.94 6.34
N ASP A 136 -1.70 21.03 5.37
CA ASP A 136 -1.64 21.34 3.94
C ASP A 136 -2.97 21.81 3.32
N GLY A 137 -4.06 21.90 4.11
CA GLY A 137 -5.39 22.25 3.59
C GLY A 137 -6.02 21.19 2.67
N ARG A 138 -5.49 19.96 2.69
CA ARG A 138 -5.94 18.80 1.88
C ARG A 138 -7.02 17.94 2.59
N TRP A 139 -7.41 18.31 3.81
CA TRP A 139 -8.43 17.62 4.61
C TRP A 139 -9.56 18.58 5.05
N PRO A 140 -10.84 18.16 5.05
CA PRO A 140 -11.35 16.85 4.61
C PRO A 140 -11.25 16.69 3.10
N ILE A 141 -11.09 15.44 2.63
CA ILE A 141 -11.06 15.14 1.20
C ILE A 141 -12.44 15.53 0.61
N LYS A 142 -12.52 16.68 -0.05
CA LYS A 142 -13.77 17.17 -0.65
C LYS A 142 -14.21 16.19 -1.74
N LYS A 143 -15.46 15.72 -1.67
CA LYS A 143 -16.07 14.71 -2.59
C LYS A 143 -15.87 15.02 -4.10
N GLU A 144 -15.67 16.28 -4.45
CA GLU A 144 -15.44 16.72 -5.84
C GLU A 144 -14.06 16.35 -6.41
N GLN A 145 -13.01 16.31 -5.58
CA GLN A 145 -11.66 15.91 -6.04
C GLN A 145 -11.57 14.40 -6.29
N ALA A 146 -12.33 13.59 -5.55
CA ALA A 146 -12.46 12.15 -5.82
C ALA A 146 -13.11 11.86 -7.19
N LYS A 147 -14.09 12.70 -7.60
CA LYS A 147 -14.72 12.60 -8.93
C LYS A 147 -13.78 13.02 -10.05
N LYS A 148 -13.07 14.15 -9.92
CA LYS A 148 -12.17 14.68 -10.97
C LYS A 148 -11.06 13.70 -11.36
N THR A 149 -10.47 12.99 -10.39
CA THR A 149 -9.42 11.97 -10.63
C THR A 149 -9.98 10.73 -11.34
N ALA A 150 -11.21 10.32 -11.02
CA ALA A 150 -11.89 9.20 -11.70
C ALA A 150 -12.33 9.54 -13.13
N THR A 151 -12.81 10.76 -13.39
CA THR A 151 -13.16 11.22 -14.75
C THR A 151 -11.94 11.40 -15.66
N LYS A 152 -10.82 11.94 -15.14
CA LYS A 152 -9.57 12.04 -15.92
C LYS A 152 -9.03 10.66 -16.31
N LYS A 153 -9.07 9.67 -15.40
CA LYS A 153 -8.67 8.29 -15.71
C LYS A 153 -9.59 7.62 -16.73
N LYS A 154 -10.92 7.77 -16.62
CA LYS A 154 -11.86 7.24 -17.63
C LYS A 154 -11.62 7.83 -19.02
N ALA A 155 -11.32 9.13 -19.11
CA ALA A 155 -11.01 9.78 -20.40
C ALA A 155 -9.71 9.26 -21.03
N ILE A 156 -8.67 9.00 -20.22
CA ILE A 156 -7.38 8.47 -20.69
C ILE A 156 -7.51 7.00 -21.14
N VAL A 157 -8.24 6.17 -20.37
CA VAL A 157 -8.45 4.75 -20.73
C VAL A 157 -9.27 4.63 -22.02
N LYS A 158 -10.30 5.48 -22.21
CA LYS A 158 -11.11 5.49 -23.44
C LYS A 158 -10.29 5.90 -24.67
N LYS A 159 -9.36 6.85 -24.52
CA LYS A 159 -8.45 7.30 -25.59
C LYS A 159 -7.43 6.23 -26.00
N ASN A 160 -6.93 5.44 -25.05
CA ASN A 160 -5.99 4.36 -25.32
C ASN A 160 -6.65 3.09 -25.89
N THR A 161 -7.93 2.86 -25.62
CA THR A 161 -8.68 1.73 -26.20
C THR A 161 -9.16 2.01 -27.62
N SER A 162 -9.50 3.26 -27.96
CA SER A 162 -9.79 3.66 -29.35
C SER A 162 -8.56 3.62 -30.25
N ALA A 163 -7.37 3.92 -29.72
CA ALA A 163 -6.12 3.90 -30.48
C ALA A 163 -5.59 2.47 -30.79
N LYS A 164 -6.03 1.46 -30.04
CA LYS A 164 -5.65 0.04 -30.25
C LYS A 164 -6.58 -0.73 -31.19
N LYS A 165 -7.70 -0.12 -31.63
CA LYS A 165 -8.71 -0.78 -32.47
C LYS A 165 -8.67 -0.31 -33.93
N ALA A 166 -7.67 0.50 -34.29
CA ALA A 166 -7.46 1.07 -35.63
C ALA A 166 -6.09 0.69 -36.22
N ALA A 167 -5.50 -0.43 -35.78
CA ALA A 167 -4.30 -1.04 -36.35
C ALA A 167 -4.56 -2.52 -36.58
#